data_AF-A0A5E7BJM4-F1
#
_entry.id   AF-A0A5E7BJM4-F1
#
_cell.length_a   1.000
_cell.length_b   1.000
_cell.length_c   1.000
_cell.angle_alpha   90.00
_cell.angle_beta   90.00
_cell.angle_gamma   90.00
#
_symmetry.space_group_name_H-M   'P 1'
#
loop_
_entity.id
_entity.type
_entity.pdbx_description
1 polymer ?
#
loop_
_entity_poly.entity_id
_entity_poly.type
_entity_poly.pdbx_seq_one_letter_code
_entity_poly.pdbx_strand_id
1 'polypeptide(L)'
;MTEPLIDQASAPDFWAHRFTLCDWNARASVRTSKHTYLLPSDLERQLETRHWFPPAFLPYLNHPAIKEAGRAIVHRLSANHLVYFLDYTTLLEHRIVNRSVEAIVHDELGVCVPLRMKTAALQLYTDEGYHALFSNSLAEQIADFYGMTDRPVMPQRIARLNTLLDRTPDKHKALALFLVGFVSETIIAKELLDVCRDVLVCSAQEMLRDHLADEARHSRYFSEVFHYLWLHLSSDQRPFAARVILEILLIFFEVDERWLRESLRSASVAETAIAQILCDLAGPHACLLRARSGAGATLQALKKAGFFELPANRQLFSKAGLVDE
;
A
#
# COMPACT_ATOMS: atom_id res chain seq x y z
N MET A 1 17.09 10.40 53.78
CA MET A 1 15.68 10.15 53.41
C MET A 1 15.61 10.15 51.90
N THR A 2 15.60 8.95 51.32
CA THR A 2 15.52 8.70 49.89
C THR A 2 14.06 8.41 49.56
N GLU A 3 13.47 9.23 48.70
CA GLU A 3 12.10 9.01 48.20
C GLU A 3 12.03 7.69 47.40
N PRO A 4 10.95 6.91 47.54
CA PRO A 4 10.80 5.67 46.80
C PRO A 4 10.39 5.95 45.35
N LEU A 5 11.09 5.27 44.44
CA LEU A 5 10.75 5.11 43.03
C LEU A 5 9.28 4.71 42.88
N ILE A 6 8.54 5.49 42.10
CA ILE A 6 7.16 5.17 41.71
C ILE A 6 7.19 3.88 40.89
N ASP A 7 6.49 2.90 41.44
CA ASP A 7 6.20 1.59 40.90
C ASP A 7 5.64 1.70 39.46
N GLN A 8 6.33 1.10 38.49
CA GLN A 8 5.81 0.92 37.14
C GLN A 8 4.67 -0.08 37.20
N ALA A 9 3.46 0.43 37.44
CA ALA A 9 2.24 -0.35 37.36
C ALA A 9 2.22 -1.16 36.06
N SER A 10 2.29 -2.48 36.19
CA SER A 10 2.19 -3.43 35.10
C SER A 10 0.91 -3.15 34.32
N ALA A 11 1.05 -2.63 33.11
CA ALA A 11 -0.08 -2.52 32.19
C ALA A 11 -0.69 -3.94 32.03
N PRO A 12 -2.03 -4.08 32.01
CA PRO A 12 -2.67 -5.39 31.84
C PRO A 12 -2.06 -6.16 30.67
N ASP A 13 -1.90 -7.49 30.75
CA ASP A 13 -1.23 -8.34 29.72
C ASP A 13 -1.62 -8.02 28.27
N PHE A 14 -2.87 -7.58 28.04
CA PHE A 14 -3.37 -7.15 26.74
C PHE A 14 -2.62 -5.93 26.13
N TRP A 15 -2.10 -5.02 26.96
CA TRP A 15 -1.32 -3.87 26.52
C TRP A 15 0.17 -4.17 26.35
N ALA A 16 0.67 -5.26 26.96
CA ALA A 16 2.07 -5.65 26.91
C ALA A 16 2.52 -6.07 25.50
N HIS A 17 1.60 -6.58 24.68
CA HIS A 17 1.89 -7.06 23.33
C HIS A 17 1.56 -6.06 22.21
N ARG A 18 0.93 -4.92 22.53
CA ARG A 18 0.59 -3.89 21.55
C ARG A 18 1.80 -3.07 21.12
N PHE A 19 1.78 -2.64 19.86
CA PHE A 19 2.82 -1.85 19.21
C PHE A 19 4.15 -2.61 19.11
N THR A 20 4.08 -3.89 18.75
CA THR A 20 5.26 -4.74 18.59
C THR A 20 5.21 -5.52 17.27
N LEU A 21 6.39 -5.72 16.68
CA LEU A 21 6.61 -6.72 15.64
C LEU A 21 7.24 -7.96 16.30
N CYS A 22 6.44 -8.71 17.08
CA CYS A 22 6.90 -9.88 17.84
C CYS A 22 7.86 -10.77 17.04
N ASP A 23 9.02 -11.08 17.65
CA ASP A 23 10.06 -11.92 17.06
C ASP A 23 10.58 -11.41 15.70
N TRP A 24 10.67 -10.08 15.55
CA TRP A 24 11.12 -9.44 14.31
C TRP A 24 12.42 -10.04 13.77
N ASN A 25 13.41 -10.25 14.65
CA ASN A 25 14.71 -10.79 14.25
C ASN A 25 14.63 -12.16 13.56
N ALA A 26 13.70 -13.04 13.94
CA ALA A 26 13.57 -14.38 13.37
C ALA A 26 12.46 -14.48 12.32
N ARG A 27 11.82 -13.36 11.96
CA ARG A 27 10.66 -13.37 11.06
C ARG A 27 10.73 -12.35 9.93
N ALA A 28 11.40 -11.22 10.11
CA ALA A 28 11.52 -10.17 9.10
C ALA A 28 12.23 -10.70 7.84
N SER A 29 11.65 -10.45 6.66
CA SER A 29 12.18 -11.00 5.41
C SER A 29 13.60 -10.51 5.13
N VAL A 30 13.92 -9.27 5.51
CA VAL A 30 15.28 -8.69 5.42
C VAL A 30 16.34 -9.50 6.19
N ARG A 31 15.93 -10.33 7.16
CA ARG A 31 16.86 -11.16 7.96
C ARG A 31 16.78 -12.63 7.63
N THR A 32 15.63 -13.12 7.19
CA THR A 32 15.37 -14.57 7.12
C THR A 32 15.13 -15.09 5.71
N SER A 33 14.75 -14.23 4.76
CA SER A 33 14.53 -14.67 3.39
C SER A 33 15.83 -15.23 2.80
N LYS A 34 15.68 -16.32 2.05
CA LYS A 34 16.76 -16.97 1.30
C LYS A 34 16.61 -16.77 -0.21
N HIS A 35 15.56 -16.07 -0.62
CA HIS A 35 15.28 -15.83 -2.03
C HIS A 35 16.25 -14.79 -2.57
N THR A 36 16.72 -15.00 -3.80
CA THR A 36 17.57 -14.03 -4.51
C THR A 36 16.76 -13.06 -5.38
N TYR A 37 15.49 -13.40 -5.63
CA TYR A 37 14.56 -12.68 -6.50
C TYR A 37 15.09 -12.45 -7.93
N LEU A 38 16.00 -13.32 -8.39
CA LEU A 38 16.52 -13.27 -9.75
C LEU A 38 15.55 -13.92 -10.73
N LEU A 39 15.44 -13.38 -11.94
CA LEU A 39 14.70 -14.03 -13.00
C LEU A 39 15.27 -15.44 -13.26
N PRO A 40 14.41 -16.46 -13.31
CA PRO A 40 14.86 -17.84 -13.47
C PRO A 40 15.36 -18.09 -14.90
N SER A 41 16.30 -19.02 -15.06
CA SER A 41 16.82 -19.39 -16.39
C SER A 41 15.79 -20.09 -17.29
N ASP A 42 14.68 -20.57 -16.72
CA ASP A 42 13.57 -21.20 -17.45
C ASP A 42 12.34 -20.28 -17.58
N LEU A 43 12.56 -18.95 -17.56
CA LEU A 43 11.50 -17.94 -17.57
C LEU A 43 10.48 -18.14 -18.70
N GLU A 44 10.92 -18.35 -19.95
CA GLU A 44 10.00 -18.55 -21.07
C GLU A 44 9.08 -19.75 -20.86
N ARG A 45 9.61 -20.84 -20.28
CA ARG A 45 8.84 -22.04 -19.94
C ARG A 45 7.85 -21.76 -18.80
N GLN A 46 8.23 -20.97 -17.81
CA GLN A 46 7.29 -20.57 -16.75
C GLN A 46 6.12 -19.76 -17.33
N LEU A 47 6.38 -18.85 -18.27
CA LEU A 47 5.34 -18.03 -18.90
C LEU A 47 4.33 -18.84 -19.72
N GLU A 48 4.61 -20.10 -20.04
CA GLU A 48 3.61 -21.00 -20.66
C GLU A 48 2.45 -21.34 -19.71
N THR A 49 2.68 -21.32 -18.40
CA THR A 49 1.73 -21.78 -17.38
C THR A 49 1.50 -20.78 -16.24
N ARG A 50 2.30 -19.71 -16.18
CA ARG A 50 2.30 -18.72 -15.11
C ARG A 50 2.17 -17.30 -15.65
N HIS A 51 1.73 -16.39 -14.79
CA HIS A 51 1.58 -14.98 -15.13
C HIS A 51 2.63 -14.10 -14.43
N TRP A 52 2.87 -12.91 -14.96
CA TRP A 52 3.64 -11.87 -14.24
C TRP A 52 2.82 -11.28 -13.10
N PHE A 53 1.53 -11.03 -13.36
CA PHE A 53 0.59 -10.48 -12.40
C PHE A 53 -0.76 -11.21 -12.55
N PRO A 54 -1.55 -11.36 -11.47
CA PRO A 54 -2.84 -12.03 -11.55
C PRO A 54 -3.81 -11.35 -12.54
N PRO A 55 -4.34 -12.06 -13.56
CA PRO A 55 -5.24 -11.45 -14.53
C PRO A 55 -6.53 -10.89 -13.93
N ALA A 56 -7.00 -11.45 -12.80
CA ALA A 56 -8.20 -10.96 -12.09
C ALA A 56 -8.05 -9.51 -11.58
N PHE A 57 -6.82 -9.05 -11.36
CA PHE A 57 -6.52 -7.68 -10.92
C PHE A 57 -6.37 -6.70 -12.09
N LEU A 58 -6.34 -7.21 -13.32
CA LEU A 58 -6.16 -6.45 -14.54
C LEU A 58 -7.41 -6.56 -15.41
N PRO A 59 -8.56 -5.99 -14.98
CA PRO A 59 -9.84 -6.17 -15.66
C PRO A 59 -9.82 -5.75 -17.13
N TYR A 60 -8.94 -4.82 -17.51
CA TYR A 60 -8.74 -4.44 -18.92
C TYR A 60 -8.28 -5.60 -19.80
N LEU A 61 -7.57 -6.60 -19.27
CA LEU A 61 -7.17 -7.78 -20.05
C LEU A 61 -8.37 -8.57 -20.58
N ASN A 62 -9.56 -8.36 -20.01
CA ASN A 62 -10.77 -9.01 -20.50
C ASN A 62 -11.38 -8.34 -21.75
N HIS A 63 -10.87 -7.18 -22.18
CA HIS A 63 -11.36 -6.48 -23.35
C HIS A 63 -11.19 -7.33 -24.63
N PRO A 64 -12.20 -7.41 -25.53
CA PRO A 64 -12.15 -8.26 -26.73
C PRO A 64 -10.88 -8.09 -27.57
N ALA A 65 -10.48 -6.84 -27.82
CA ALA A 65 -9.27 -6.54 -28.60
C ALA A 65 -7.97 -7.11 -27.98
N ILE A 66 -7.88 -7.22 -26.65
CA ILE A 66 -6.70 -7.80 -25.97
C ILE A 66 -6.76 -9.32 -26.02
N LYS A 67 -7.96 -9.92 -25.82
CA LYS A 67 -8.14 -11.37 -25.95
C LYS A 67 -7.81 -11.87 -27.35
N GLU A 68 -8.25 -11.15 -28.38
CA GLU A 68 -7.98 -11.46 -29.78
C GLU A 68 -6.49 -11.33 -30.14
N ALA A 69 -5.78 -10.36 -29.54
CA ALA A 69 -4.34 -10.18 -29.75
C ALA A 69 -3.48 -11.31 -29.13
N GLY A 70 -4.08 -12.13 -28.27
CA GLY A 70 -3.49 -13.38 -27.80
C GLY A 70 -2.53 -13.26 -26.63
N ARG A 71 -1.93 -14.40 -26.27
CA ARG A 71 -1.19 -14.60 -25.03
C ARG A 71 0.03 -13.66 -24.88
N ALA A 72 0.77 -13.42 -25.95
CA ALA A 72 1.97 -12.58 -25.90
C ALA A 72 1.66 -11.14 -25.43
N ILE A 73 0.57 -10.55 -25.93
CA ILE A 73 0.10 -9.22 -25.51
C ILE A 73 -0.35 -9.23 -24.05
N VAL A 74 -1.05 -10.28 -23.60
CA VAL A 74 -1.43 -10.43 -22.19
C VAL A 74 -0.20 -10.48 -21.28
N HIS A 75 0.85 -11.22 -21.61
CA HIS A 75 2.08 -11.23 -20.82
C HIS A 75 2.78 -9.88 -20.85
N ARG A 76 2.88 -9.23 -22.01
CA ARG A 76 3.49 -7.89 -22.10
C ARG A 76 2.78 -6.89 -21.20
N LEU A 77 1.44 -6.84 -21.25
CA LEU A 77 0.64 -5.93 -20.44
C LEU A 77 0.71 -6.26 -18.94
N SER A 78 0.75 -7.55 -18.60
CA SER A 78 0.90 -7.98 -17.20
C SER A 78 2.30 -7.65 -16.66
N ALA A 79 3.34 -7.78 -17.49
CA ALA A 79 4.70 -7.38 -17.14
C ALA A 79 4.80 -5.86 -16.94
N ASN A 80 4.23 -5.07 -17.87
CA ASN A 80 4.18 -3.61 -17.73
C ASN A 80 3.53 -3.21 -16.41
N HIS A 81 2.42 -3.86 -16.05
CA HIS A 81 1.72 -3.59 -14.78
C HIS A 81 2.56 -3.96 -13.57
N LEU A 82 3.19 -5.14 -13.57
CA LEU A 82 4.06 -5.54 -12.47
C LEU A 82 5.22 -4.55 -12.29
N VAL A 83 5.90 -4.14 -13.37
CA VAL A 83 6.98 -3.15 -13.29
C VAL A 83 6.46 -1.83 -12.71
N TYR A 84 5.32 -1.32 -13.19
CA TYR A 84 4.72 -0.11 -12.64
C TYR A 84 4.35 -0.23 -11.16
N PHE A 85 3.78 -1.39 -10.76
CA PHE A 85 3.47 -1.69 -9.37
C PHE A 85 4.73 -1.66 -8.51
N LEU A 86 5.82 -2.32 -8.94
CA LEU A 86 7.08 -2.38 -8.19
C LEU A 86 7.80 -1.02 -8.11
N ASP A 87 7.75 -0.21 -9.18
CA ASP A 87 8.28 1.16 -9.19
C ASP A 87 7.53 2.04 -8.20
N TYR A 88 6.20 1.93 -8.22
CA TYR A 88 5.32 2.58 -7.27
C TYR A 88 5.63 2.13 -5.83
N THR A 89 5.72 0.83 -5.56
CA THR A 89 6.02 0.28 -4.24
C THR A 89 7.35 0.81 -3.73
N THR A 90 8.41 0.79 -4.56
CA THR A 90 9.73 1.32 -4.19
C THR A 90 9.66 2.75 -3.67
N LEU A 91 8.92 3.63 -4.35
CA LEU A 91 8.76 5.02 -3.93
C LEU A 91 7.82 5.16 -2.73
N LEU A 92 6.76 4.37 -2.65
CA LEU A 92 5.81 4.37 -1.55
C LEU A 92 6.53 4.02 -0.23
N GLU A 93 7.25 2.91 -0.20
CA GLU A 93 7.90 2.44 1.03
C GLU A 93 8.96 3.44 1.51
N HIS A 94 9.83 3.88 0.60
CA HIS A 94 10.96 4.72 0.98
C HIS A 94 10.58 6.20 1.21
N ARG A 95 9.67 6.77 0.41
CA ARG A 95 9.39 8.22 0.45
C ARG A 95 8.11 8.58 1.18
N ILE A 96 7.24 7.62 1.45
CA ILE A 96 5.94 7.87 2.10
C ILE A 96 5.84 7.09 3.42
N VAL A 97 5.93 5.76 3.39
CA VAL A 97 5.76 4.93 4.60
C VAL A 97 6.87 5.20 5.60
N ASN A 98 8.13 5.23 5.17
CA ASN A 98 9.24 5.58 6.07
C ASN A 98 9.15 7.00 6.65
N ARG A 99 8.49 7.94 5.96
CA ARG A 99 8.23 9.28 6.51
C ARG A 99 7.11 9.28 7.56
N SER A 100 6.13 8.40 7.41
CA SER A 100 5.16 8.12 8.48
C SER A 100 5.85 7.56 9.73
N VAL A 101 6.82 6.66 9.55
CA VAL A 101 7.61 6.11 10.66
C VAL A 101 8.44 7.19 11.36
N GLU A 102 9.12 8.06 10.61
CA GLU A 102 9.87 9.18 11.18
C GLU A 102 9.00 10.05 12.09
N ALA A 103 7.78 10.39 11.66
CA ALA A 103 6.83 11.15 12.47
C ALA A 103 6.45 10.46 13.78
N ILE A 104 6.38 9.13 13.80
CA ILE A 104 6.15 8.33 15.02
C ILE A 104 7.37 8.35 15.94
N VAL A 105 8.56 8.09 15.40
CA VAL A 105 9.80 7.93 16.18
C VAL A 105 10.24 9.23 16.84
N HIS A 106 10.05 10.36 16.16
CA HIS A 106 10.51 11.68 16.58
C HIS A 106 9.46 12.51 17.35
N ASP A 107 8.38 11.88 17.84
CA ASP A 107 7.32 12.51 18.64
C ASP A 107 6.60 13.68 17.93
N GLU A 108 6.54 13.67 16.60
CA GLU A 108 5.99 14.78 15.81
C GLU A 108 4.45 14.82 15.83
N LEU A 109 3.82 13.73 16.26
CA LEU A 109 2.35 13.58 16.28
C LEU A 109 1.64 14.36 17.40
N GLY A 110 2.39 15.00 18.29
CA GLY A 110 1.84 15.79 19.39
C GLY A 110 1.18 14.94 20.49
N VAL A 111 1.52 13.66 20.57
CA VAL A 111 1.10 12.74 21.64
C VAL A 111 2.33 12.05 22.23
N CYS A 112 2.21 11.54 23.46
CA CYS A 112 3.28 10.74 24.06
C CYS A 112 3.35 9.36 23.38
N VAL A 113 4.39 9.13 22.56
CA VAL A 113 4.58 7.86 21.85
C VAL A 113 5.33 6.86 22.74
N PRO A 114 4.74 5.69 23.10
CA PRO A 114 5.42 4.70 23.94
C PRO A 114 6.70 4.18 23.29
N LEU A 115 7.76 3.93 24.08
CA LEU A 115 9.06 3.46 23.56
C LEU A 115 8.93 2.22 22.66
N ARG A 116 8.12 1.23 23.06
CA ARG A 116 7.90 0.01 22.25
C ARG A 116 7.30 0.31 20.87
N MET A 117 6.43 1.32 20.78
CA MET A 117 5.85 1.76 19.52
C MET A 117 6.93 2.31 18.59
N LYS A 118 7.88 3.08 19.14
CA LYS A 118 9.04 3.59 18.39
C LYS A 118 9.98 2.47 17.95
N THR A 119 10.27 1.52 18.83
CA THR A 119 11.11 0.36 18.50
C THR A 119 10.51 -0.44 17.35
N ALA A 120 9.21 -0.73 17.40
CA ALA A 120 8.52 -1.43 16.31
C ALA A 120 8.46 -0.59 15.02
N ALA A 121 8.33 0.73 15.13
CA ALA A 121 8.42 1.62 13.97
C ALA A 121 9.80 1.52 13.28
N LEU A 122 10.88 1.52 14.05
CA LEU A 122 12.25 1.39 13.51
C LEU A 122 12.53 0.00 12.89
N GLN A 123 11.89 -1.04 13.42
CA GLN A 123 11.92 -2.37 12.81
C GLN A 123 11.21 -2.35 11.45
N LEU A 124 9.98 -1.81 11.41
CA LEU A 124 9.22 -1.60 10.18
C LEU A 124 9.99 -0.77 9.16
N TYR A 125 10.66 0.32 9.58
CA TYR A 125 11.51 1.14 8.70
C TYR A 125 12.56 0.32 7.96
N THR A 126 13.14 -0.68 8.65
CA THR A 126 14.15 -1.56 8.09
C THR A 126 13.54 -2.52 7.07
N ASP A 127 12.35 -3.04 7.36
CA ASP A 127 11.59 -3.90 6.45
C ASP A 127 11.22 -3.11 5.17
N GLU A 128 10.72 -1.88 5.29
CA GLU A 128 10.37 -1.05 4.14
C GLU A 128 11.56 -0.66 3.26
N GLY A 129 12.73 -0.43 3.86
CA GLY A 129 13.96 -0.25 3.10
C GLY A 129 14.31 -1.49 2.27
N TYR A 130 14.07 -2.69 2.81
CA TYR A 130 14.29 -3.95 2.09
C TYR A 130 13.22 -4.21 1.03
N HIS A 131 11.96 -3.86 1.33
CA HIS A 131 10.86 -3.96 0.37
C HIS A 131 11.10 -3.11 -0.87
N ALA A 132 11.54 -1.87 -0.67
CA ALA A 132 11.95 -0.99 -1.76
C ALA A 132 13.12 -1.60 -2.56
N LEU A 133 14.11 -2.19 -1.89
CA LEU A 133 15.28 -2.79 -2.54
C LEU A 133 14.91 -3.96 -3.47
N PHE A 134 14.18 -4.97 -2.97
CA PHE A 134 13.82 -6.11 -3.82
C PHE A 134 12.82 -5.73 -4.92
N SER A 135 11.97 -4.72 -4.67
CA SER A 135 10.96 -4.29 -5.64
C SER A 135 11.64 -3.64 -6.83
N ASN A 136 12.55 -2.70 -6.56
CA ASN A 136 13.37 -2.06 -7.58
C ASN A 136 14.20 -3.09 -8.35
N SER A 137 14.88 -4.01 -7.64
CA SER A 137 15.72 -5.02 -8.27
C SER A 137 14.94 -5.91 -9.26
N LEU A 138 13.74 -6.36 -8.89
CA LEU A 138 12.91 -7.18 -9.77
C LEU A 138 12.31 -6.35 -10.91
N ALA A 139 11.92 -5.09 -10.65
CA ALA A 139 11.43 -4.18 -11.68
C ALA A 139 12.46 -3.94 -12.78
N GLU A 140 13.72 -3.67 -12.42
CA GLU A 140 14.82 -3.50 -13.38
C GLU A 140 15.02 -4.74 -14.23
N GLN A 141 15.07 -5.93 -13.63
CA GLN A 141 15.26 -7.18 -14.37
C GLN A 141 14.14 -7.43 -15.41
N ILE A 142 12.88 -7.18 -15.03
CA ILE A 142 11.73 -7.35 -15.94
C ILE A 142 11.72 -6.26 -17.01
N ALA A 143 12.05 -5.03 -16.64
CA ALA A 143 12.17 -3.90 -17.57
C ALA A 143 13.23 -4.19 -18.63
N ASP A 144 14.41 -4.69 -18.22
CA ASP A 144 15.50 -5.08 -19.13
C ASP A 144 15.08 -6.21 -20.06
N PHE A 145 14.47 -7.28 -19.52
CA PHE A 145 14.00 -8.43 -20.32
C PHE A 145 13.02 -8.01 -21.42
N TYR A 146 12.18 -7.00 -21.14
CA TYR A 146 11.15 -6.51 -22.04
C TYR A 146 11.53 -5.22 -22.79
N GLY A 147 12.73 -4.65 -22.57
CA GLY A 147 13.15 -3.37 -23.14
C GLY A 147 12.24 -2.19 -22.77
N MET A 148 11.80 -2.09 -21.51
CA MET A 148 10.94 -1.00 -21.03
C MET A 148 11.77 0.23 -20.66
N THR A 149 11.91 1.18 -21.58
CA THR A 149 12.72 2.39 -21.38
C THR A 149 11.93 3.59 -20.86
N ASP A 150 10.64 3.68 -21.15
CA ASP A 150 9.80 4.86 -20.85
C ASP A 150 8.97 4.66 -19.57
N ARG A 151 9.64 4.37 -18.46
CA ARG A 151 8.99 4.20 -17.14
C ARG A 151 8.72 5.57 -16.50
N PRO A 152 7.55 5.78 -15.85
CA PRO A 152 7.24 7.05 -15.21
C PRO A 152 8.17 7.25 -14.00
N VAL A 153 8.89 8.39 -13.98
CA VAL A 153 9.76 8.76 -12.85
C VAL A 153 8.97 8.91 -11.53
N MET A 154 7.71 9.35 -11.63
CA MET A 154 6.83 9.52 -10.48
C MET A 154 5.42 9.02 -10.86
N PRO A 155 5.00 7.84 -10.35
CA PRO A 155 3.63 7.34 -10.53
C PRO A 155 2.58 8.36 -10.06
N GLN A 156 1.43 8.45 -10.74
CA GLN A 156 0.42 9.46 -10.44
C GLN A 156 -0.03 9.41 -8.97
N ARG A 157 -0.19 8.21 -8.40
CA ARG A 157 -0.59 8.04 -6.99
C ARG A 157 0.40 8.73 -6.04
N ILE A 158 1.71 8.57 -6.22
CA ILE A 158 2.72 9.23 -5.39
C ILE A 158 2.66 10.75 -5.57
N ALA A 159 2.52 11.24 -6.80
CA ALA A 159 2.39 12.67 -7.07
C ALA A 159 1.16 13.28 -6.36
N ARG A 160 0.03 12.56 -6.35
CA ARG A 160 -1.21 12.97 -5.68
C ARG A 160 -1.06 12.99 -4.17
N LEU A 161 -0.42 11.97 -3.59
CA LEU A 161 -0.11 11.93 -2.15
C LEU A 161 0.83 13.07 -1.74
N ASN A 162 1.89 13.34 -2.51
CA ASN A 162 2.78 14.48 -2.26
C ASN A 162 2.02 15.80 -2.32
N THR A 163 1.15 15.98 -3.32
CA THR A 163 0.30 17.19 -3.42
C THR A 163 -0.60 17.36 -2.19
N LEU A 164 -1.21 16.27 -1.70
CA LEU A 164 -2.01 16.28 -0.47
C LEU A 164 -1.16 16.68 0.74
N LEU A 165 0.05 16.13 0.86
CA LEU A 165 0.96 16.45 1.95
C LEU A 165 1.44 17.90 1.86
N ASP A 166 1.83 18.39 0.68
CA ASP A 166 2.36 19.74 0.46
C ASP A 166 1.36 20.84 0.80
N ARG A 167 0.08 20.65 0.48
CA ARG A 167 -0.98 21.60 0.83
C ARG A 167 -1.50 21.45 2.26
N THR A 168 -1.08 20.42 2.99
CA THR A 168 -1.49 20.22 4.38
C THR A 168 -0.85 21.29 5.28
N PRO A 169 -1.62 22.01 6.12
CA PRO A 169 -1.05 22.99 7.04
C PRO A 169 -0.01 22.37 7.98
N ASP A 170 1.06 23.10 8.28
CA ASP A 170 2.19 22.61 9.10
C ASP A 170 1.74 21.95 10.42
N LYS A 171 0.76 22.55 11.11
CA LYS A 171 0.19 22.02 12.35
C LYS A 171 -0.41 20.60 12.25
N HIS A 172 -0.67 20.12 11.03
CA HIS A 172 -1.23 18.80 10.76
C HIS A 172 -0.33 17.92 9.87
N LYS A 173 0.86 18.41 9.48
CA LYS A 173 1.73 17.72 8.53
C LYS A 173 2.14 16.32 9.02
N ALA A 174 2.61 16.21 10.26
CA ALA A 174 2.98 14.92 10.86
C ALA A 174 1.80 13.95 10.95
N LEU A 175 0.61 14.45 11.32
CA LEU A 175 -0.60 13.63 11.34
C LEU A 175 -0.98 13.15 9.95
N ALA A 176 -0.91 14.01 8.92
CA ALA A 176 -1.18 13.60 7.54
C ALA A 176 -0.19 12.54 7.04
N LEU A 177 1.12 12.71 7.31
CA LEU A 177 2.13 11.70 7.01
C LEU A 177 1.76 10.34 7.62
N PHE A 178 1.42 10.35 8.92
CA PHE A 178 0.97 9.14 9.60
C PHE A 178 -0.27 8.52 8.95
N LEU A 179 -1.28 9.33 8.61
CA LEU A 179 -2.52 8.84 8.01
C LEU A 179 -2.28 8.22 6.63
N VAL A 180 -1.36 8.76 5.82
CA VAL A 180 -0.97 8.16 4.55
C VAL A 180 -0.31 6.80 4.79
N GLY A 181 0.63 6.69 5.72
CA GLY A 181 1.22 5.41 6.11
C GLY A 181 0.16 4.42 6.59
N PHE A 182 -0.70 4.80 7.54
CA PHE A 182 -1.77 3.93 8.02
C PHE A 182 -2.68 3.38 6.90
N VAL A 183 -3.08 4.21 5.94
CA VAL A 183 -3.90 3.76 4.82
C VAL A 183 -3.09 2.85 3.88
N SER A 184 -1.85 3.20 3.58
CA SER A 184 -0.94 2.39 2.76
C SER A 184 -0.83 0.96 3.28
N GLU A 185 -0.43 0.83 4.54
CA GLU A 185 -0.09 -0.43 5.22
C GLU A 185 -1.33 -1.33 5.43
N THR A 186 -2.51 -0.73 5.52
CA THR A 186 -3.76 -1.49 5.61
C THR A 186 -4.25 -1.96 4.24
N ILE A 187 -3.99 -1.22 3.17
CA ILE A 187 -4.36 -1.62 1.80
C ILE A 187 -3.40 -2.68 1.26
N ILE A 188 -2.09 -2.43 1.33
CA ILE A 188 -1.07 -3.28 0.67
C ILE A 188 -1.11 -4.71 1.19
N ALA A 189 -1.26 -4.92 2.51
CA ALA A 189 -1.37 -6.25 3.10
C ALA A 189 -2.54 -7.06 2.52
N LYS A 190 -3.68 -6.41 2.25
CA LYS A 190 -4.85 -7.06 1.66
C LYS A 190 -4.66 -7.32 0.17
N GLU A 191 -4.09 -6.36 -0.55
CA GLU A 191 -3.79 -6.47 -1.98
C GLU A 191 -2.81 -7.63 -2.25
N LEU A 192 -1.69 -7.68 -1.53
CA LEU A 192 -0.70 -8.76 -1.64
C LEU A 192 -1.28 -10.13 -1.25
N LEU A 193 -2.15 -10.19 -0.24
CA LEU A 193 -2.80 -11.45 0.17
C LEU A 193 -3.64 -12.04 -0.96
N ASP A 194 -4.35 -11.19 -1.70
CA ASP A 194 -5.20 -11.66 -2.79
C ASP A 194 -4.35 -11.97 -4.04
N VAL A 195 -3.30 -11.19 -4.32
CA VAL A 195 -2.34 -11.44 -5.42
C VAL A 195 -1.58 -12.76 -5.24
N CYS A 196 -1.14 -13.07 -4.03
CA CYS A 196 -0.34 -14.27 -3.72
C CYS A 196 -1.09 -15.61 -3.86
N ARG A 197 -2.41 -15.58 -4.12
CA ARG A 197 -3.23 -16.79 -4.33
C ARG A 197 -3.05 -17.42 -5.70
N ASP A 198 -2.57 -16.64 -6.67
CA ASP A 198 -2.36 -17.08 -8.05
C ASP A 198 -0.96 -17.69 -8.27
N VAL A 199 -0.79 -18.36 -9.40
CA VAL A 199 0.49 -18.95 -9.83
C VAL A 199 1.24 -17.95 -10.70
N LEU A 200 2.26 -17.31 -10.11
CA LEU A 200 3.10 -16.31 -10.76
C LEU A 200 4.49 -16.86 -11.09
N VAL A 201 5.20 -16.17 -11.99
CA VAL A 201 6.64 -16.39 -12.20
C VAL A 201 7.35 -16.43 -10.85
N CYS A 202 8.20 -17.44 -10.62
CA CYS A 202 8.65 -17.78 -9.26
C CYS A 202 9.31 -16.62 -8.52
N SER A 203 10.14 -15.82 -9.19
CA SER A 203 10.80 -14.66 -8.60
C SER A 203 9.81 -13.60 -8.10
N ALA A 204 8.77 -13.30 -8.90
CA ALA A 204 7.69 -12.40 -8.49
C ALA A 204 6.85 -13.01 -7.37
N GLN A 205 6.54 -14.31 -7.43
CA GLN A 205 5.77 -14.98 -6.40
C GLN A 205 6.49 -15.02 -5.05
N GLU A 206 7.79 -15.29 -5.05
CA GLU A 206 8.65 -15.32 -3.86
C GLU A 206 8.75 -13.93 -3.23
N MET A 207 9.03 -12.90 -4.04
CA MET A 207 9.11 -11.51 -3.58
C MET A 207 7.78 -11.02 -2.97
N LEU A 208 6.65 -11.22 -3.65
CA LEU A 208 5.34 -10.79 -3.14
C LEU A 208 4.93 -11.53 -1.86
N ARG A 209 5.35 -12.80 -1.69
CA ARG A 209 5.08 -13.58 -0.47
C ARG A 209 5.91 -13.12 0.71
N ASP A 210 7.18 -12.82 0.48
CA ASP A 210 8.06 -12.27 1.53
C ASP A 210 7.54 -10.89 1.96
N HIS A 211 7.20 -10.02 1.01
CA HIS A 211 6.56 -8.74 1.28
C HIS A 211 5.29 -8.91 2.11
N LEU A 212 4.37 -9.78 1.69
CA LEU A 212 3.12 -10.07 2.41
C LEU A 212 3.34 -10.53 3.86
N ALA A 213 4.40 -11.32 4.12
CA ALA A 213 4.68 -11.84 5.46
C ALA A 213 5.03 -10.73 6.46
N ASP A 214 5.65 -9.66 5.97
CA ASP A 214 5.96 -8.44 6.72
C ASP A 214 4.72 -7.55 6.84
N GLU A 215 4.04 -7.29 5.71
CA GLU A 215 2.85 -6.42 5.65
C GLU A 215 1.69 -6.85 6.55
N ALA A 216 1.49 -8.16 6.73
CA ALA A 216 0.47 -8.65 7.66
C ALA A 216 0.72 -8.17 9.11
N ARG A 217 1.98 -7.99 9.50
CA ARG A 217 2.37 -7.48 10.82
C ARG A 217 2.36 -5.96 10.85
N HIS A 218 2.72 -5.30 9.76
CA HIS A 218 2.71 -3.86 9.63
C HIS A 218 1.29 -3.30 9.66
N SER A 219 0.37 -3.92 8.92
CA SER A 219 -1.07 -3.63 8.95
C SER A 219 -1.65 -3.69 10.36
N ARG A 220 -1.27 -4.71 11.15
CA ARG A 220 -1.64 -4.81 12.57
C ARG A 220 -1.05 -3.66 13.37
N TYR A 221 0.26 -3.42 13.24
CA TYR A 221 0.96 -2.36 13.95
C TYR A 221 0.33 -0.99 13.69
N PHE A 222 0.14 -0.60 12.43
CA PHE A 222 -0.47 0.67 12.06
C PHE A 222 -1.94 0.78 12.49
N SER A 223 -2.70 -0.32 12.47
CA SER A 223 -4.07 -0.34 13.02
C SER A 223 -4.09 -0.07 14.53
N GLU A 224 -3.14 -0.63 15.28
CA GLU A 224 -2.99 -0.37 16.71
C GLU A 224 -2.57 1.08 16.96
N VAL A 225 -1.58 1.59 16.23
CA VAL A 225 -1.12 2.98 16.35
C VAL A 225 -2.24 3.97 16.01
N PHE A 226 -3.01 3.71 14.94
CA PHE A 226 -4.17 4.53 14.60
C PHE A 226 -5.20 4.55 15.73
N HIS A 227 -5.54 3.39 16.29
CA HIS A 227 -6.45 3.29 17.43
C HIS A 227 -5.95 4.12 18.62
N TYR A 228 -4.66 4.02 18.95
CA TYR A 228 -4.05 4.82 20.01
C TYR A 228 -4.16 6.32 19.72
N LEU A 229 -3.76 6.76 18.53
CA LEU A 229 -3.78 8.17 18.15
C LEU A 229 -5.20 8.72 18.16
N TRP A 230 -6.17 8.00 17.58
CA TRP A 230 -7.56 8.44 17.50
C TRP A 230 -8.16 8.82 18.87
N LEU A 231 -7.83 8.06 19.91
CA LEU A 231 -8.25 8.34 21.29
C LEU A 231 -7.62 9.63 21.85
N HIS A 232 -6.42 9.99 21.41
CA HIS A 232 -5.67 11.16 21.87
C HIS A 232 -5.81 12.39 20.96
N LEU A 233 -6.34 12.24 19.74
CA LEU A 233 -6.54 13.37 18.82
C LEU A 233 -7.51 14.40 19.42
N SER A 234 -7.14 15.67 19.27
CA SER A 234 -7.95 16.82 19.68
C SER A 234 -9.23 16.98 18.85
N SER A 235 -10.12 17.87 19.29
CA SER A 235 -11.35 18.22 18.57
C SER A 235 -11.10 18.85 17.20
N ASP A 236 -9.94 19.47 16.96
CA ASP A 236 -9.52 20.00 15.65
C ASP A 236 -8.89 18.90 14.77
N GLN A 237 -8.11 18.00 15.36
CA GLN A 237 -7.43 16.92 14.64
C GLN A 237 -8.39 15.82 14.13
N ARG A 238 -9.43 15.47 14.89
CA ARG A 238 -10.37 14.40 14.47
C ARG A 238 -11.11 14.71 13.16
N PRO A 239 -11.74 15.89 12.98
CA PRO A 239 -12.35 16.26 11.71
C PRO A 239 -11.35 16.38 10.56
N PHE A 240 -10.13 16.85 10.85
CA PHE A 240 -9.05 16.88 9.87
C PHE A 240 -8.71 15.46 9.39
N ALA A 241 -8.42 14.55 10.33
CA ALA A 241 -8.07 13.17 10.03
C ALA A 241 -9.16 12.47 9.22
N ALA A 242 -10.43 12.67 9.59
CA ALA A 242 -11.56 12.08 8.87
C ALA A 242 -11.62 12.48 7.39
N ARG A 243 -11.42 13.77 7.09
CA ARG A 243 -11.39 14.27 5.71
C ARG A 243 -10.17 13.77 4.94
N VAL A 244 -9.01 13.76 5.59
CA VAL A 244 -7.75 13.33 4.97
C VAL A 244 -7.74 11.83 4.69
N ILE A 245 -8.20 10.98 5.61
CA ILE A 245 -8.34 9.54 5.36
C ILE A 245 -9.24 9.28 4.15
N LEU A 246 -10.40 9.97 4.07
CA LEU A 246 -11.30 9.83 2.94
C LEU A 246 -10.59 10.17 1.62
N GLU A 247 -9.86 11.30 1.59
CA GLU A 247 -9.13 11.70 0.39
C GLU A 247 -8.01 10.71 0.01
N ILE A 248 -7.23 10.23 0.99
CA ILE A 248 -6.18 9.24 0.76
C ILE A 248 -6.78 7.95 0.18
N LEU A 249 -7.89 7.46 0.73
CA LEU A 249 -8.58 6.28 0.21
C LEU A 249 -8.94 6.46 -1.27
N LEU A 250 -9.50 7.61 -1.63
CA LEU A 250 -9.85 7.88 -3.03
C LEU A 250 -8.60 7.89 -3.92
N ILE A 251 -7.51 8.56 -3.50
CA ILE A 251 -6.22 8.59 -4.23
C ILE A 251 -5.68 7.18 -4.48
N PHE A 252 -5.75 6.28 -3.49
CA PHE A 252 -5.21 4.92 -3.63
C PHE A 252 -5.93 4.09 -4.70
N PHE A 253 -7.21 4.36 -4.98
CA PHE A 253 -8.01 3.59 -5.94
C PHE A 253 -8.27 4.31 -7.28
N GLU A 254 -7.65 5.48 -7.47
CA GLU A 254 -7.53 6.16 -8.77
C GLU A 254 -6.72 5.28 -9.76
N VAL A 255 -7.08 5.35 -11.04
CA VAL A 255 -6.31 4.73 -12.14
C VAL A 255 -5.36 5.78 -12.70
N ASP A 256 -4.10 5.41 -12.91
CA ASP A 256 -3.17 6.23 -13.70
C ASP A 256 -3.49 6.07 -15.18
N GLU A 257 -4.39 6.93 -15.67
CA GLU A 257 -4.87 6.88 -17.06
C GLU A 257 -3.76 7.12 -18.08
N ARG A 258 -2.81 8.00 -17.74
CA ARG A 258 -1.70 8.33 -18.62
C ARG A 258 -0.80 7.11 -18.78
N TRP A 259 -0.36 6.54 -17.67
CA TRP A 259 0.45 5.33 -17.69
C TRP A 259 -0.28 4.17 -18.38
N LEU A 260 -1.56 3.92 -18.05
CA LEU A 260 -2.31 2.81 -18.64
C LEU A 260 -2.44 2.97 -20.16
N ARG A 261 -2.69 4.19 -20.64
CA ARG A 261 -2.70 4.51 -22.08
C ARG A 261 -1.36 4.19 -22.74
N GLU A 262 -0.26 4.65 -22.16
CA GLU A 262 1.10 4.42 -22.67
C GLU A 262 1.45 2.92 -22.65
N SER A 263 1.08 2.20 -21.60
CA SER A 263 1.25 0.74 -21.48
C SER A 263 0.50 -0.01 -22.58
N LEU A 264 -0.77 0.32 -22.81
CA LEU A 264 -1.58 -0.30 -23.87
C LEU A 264 -1.03 0.01 -25.28
N ARG A 265 -0.58 1.25 -25.52
CA ARG A 265 0.09 1.63 -26.78
C ARG A 265 1.38 0.86 -27.01
N SER A 266 2.18 0.65 -25.96
CA SER A 266 3.44 -0.12 -26.04
C SER A 266 3.22 -1.58 -26.46
N ALA A 267 2.01 -2.10 -26.26
CA ALA A 267 1.59 -3.44 -26.67
C ALA A 267 0.77 -3.43 -27.97
N SER A 268 0.79 -2.34 -28.74
CA SER A 268 0.09 -2.18 -30.03
C SER A 268 -1.43 -2.36 -29.95
N VAL A 269 -2.05 -2.05 -28.82
CA VAL A 269 -3.52 -2.05 -28.70
C VAL A 269 -4.09 -0.85 -29.46
N ALA A 270 -5.17 -1.06 -30.24
CA ALA A 270 -5.77 -0.01 -31.06
C ALA A 270 -6.33 1.15 -30.20
N GLU A 271 -6.19 2.40 -30.67
CA GLU A 271 -6.63 3.60 -29.95
C GLU A 271 -8.12 3.59 -29.58
N THR A 272 -8.97 2.98 -30.40
CA THR A 272 -10.40 2.82 -30.12
C THR A 272 -10.64 1.94 -28.90
N ALA A 273 -9.94 0.80 -28.80
CA ALA A 273 -10.00 -0.09 -27.66
C ALA A 273 -9.39 0.57 -26.40
N ILE A 274 -8.31 1.33 -26.55
CA ILE A 274 -7.71 2.09 -25.44
C ILE A 274 -8.72 3.09 -24.86
N ALA A 275 -9.39 3.86 -25.71
CA ALA A 275 -10.39 4.83 -25.27
C ALA A 275 -11.54 4.16 -24.50
N GLN A 276 -12.02 3.00 -24.97
CA GLN A 276 -13.06 2.20 -24.30
C GLN A 276 -12.58 1.70 -22.93
N ILE A 277 -11.40 1.07 -22.87
CA ILE A 277 -10.81 0.57 -21.63
C ILE A 277 -10.65 1.68 -20.59
N LEU A 278 -10.13 2.84 -20.99
CA LEU A 278 -9.95 3.97 -20.06
C LEU A 278 -11.29 4.51 -19.57
N CYS A 279 -12.29 4.62 -20.44
CA CYS A 279 -13.63 5.06 -20.05
C CYS A 279 -14.25 4.12 -19.00
N ASP A 280 -14.13 2.80 -19.20
CA ASP A 280 -14.69 1.79 -18.30
C ASP A 280 -13.98 1.78 -16.94
N LEU A 281 -12.67 2.01 -16.91
CA LEU A 281 -11.87 1.92 -15.69
C LEU A 281 -11.77 3.24 -14.91
N ALA A 282 -11.66 4.37 -15.59
CA ALA A 282 -11.47 5.67 -14.95
C ALA A 282 -12.79 6.37 -14.58
N GLY A 283 -13.94 5.82 -14.99
CA GLY A 283 -15.24 6.37 -14.64
C GLY A 283 -15.45 6.51 -13.12
N PRO A 284 -16.13 7.59 -12.64
CA PRO A 284 -16.31 7.84 -11.20
C PRO A 284 -16.94 6.68 -10.43
N HIS A 285 -17.91 5.99 -11.05
CA HIS A 285 -18.55 4.83 -10.44
C HIS A 285 -17.58 3.63 -10.30
N ALA A 286 -16.77 3.36 -11.31
CA ALA A 286 -15.77 2.29 -11.27
C ALA A 286 -14.69 2.57 -10.21
N CYS A 287 -14.25 3.84 -10.09
CA CYS A 287 -13.33 4.27 -9.04
C CYS A 287 -13.91 4.04 -7.65
N LEU A 288 -15.18 4.41 -7.44
CA LEU A 288 -15.85 4.21 -6.16
C LEU A 288 -16.00 2.73 -5.80
N LEU A 289 -16.39 1.88 -6.75
CA LEU A 289 -16.50 0.43 -6.54
C LEU A 289 -15.16 -0.20 -6.15
N ARG A 290 -14.06 0.19 -6.82
CA ARG A 290 -12.72 -0.23 -6.44
C ARG A 290 -12.37 0.21 -5.03
N ALA A 291 -12.65 1.46 -4.69
CA ALA A 291 -12.40 1.98 -3.36
C ALA A 291 -13.17 1.24 -2.27
N ARG A 292 -14.46 0.98 -2.47
CA ARG A 292 -15.27 0.17 -1.55
C ARG A 292 -14.72 -1.25 -1.37
N SER A 293 -14.32 -1.89 -2.46
CA SER A 293 -13.82 -3.27 -2.44
C SER A 293 -12.43 -3.37 -1.79
N GLY A 294 -11.54 -2.42 -2.07
CA GLY A 294 -10.14 -2.49 -1.64
C GLY A 294 -9.89 -1.89 -0.25
N ALA A 295 -10.69 -0.93 0.20
CA ALA A 295 -10.49 -0.25 1.49
C ALA A 295 -10.93 -1.07 2.71
N GLY A 296 -11.40 -2.31 2.54
CA GLY A 296 -12.05 -3.08 3.60
C GLY A 296 -11.22 -3.24 4.88
N ALA A 297 -9.91 -3.46 4.75
CA ALA A 297 -8.99 -3.56 5.89
C ALA A 297 -8.88 -2.22 6.65
N THR A 298 -8.69 -1.12 5.93
CA THR A 298 -8.64 0.24 6.50
C THR A 298 -9.95 0.58 7.19
N LEU A 299 -11.10 0.38 6.53
CA LEU A 299 -12.43 0.66 7.08
C LEU A 299 -12.70 -0.16 8.36
N GLN A 300 -12.25 -1.43 8.39
CA GLN A 300 -12.35 -2.25 9.58
C GLN A 300 -11.46 -1.75 10.72
N ALA A 301 -10.25 -1.27 10.42
CA ALA A 301 -9.37 -0.64 11.41
C ALA A 301 -9.98 0.64 11.98
N LEU A 302 -10.56 1.51 11.13
CA LEU A 302 -11.31 2.69 11.55
C LEU A 302 -12.48 2.31 12.47
N LYS A 303 -13.27 1.31 12.09
CA LYS A 303 -14.40 0.82 12.90
C LYS A 303 -13.94 0.34 14.27
N LYS A 304 -12.88 -0.48 14.34
CA LYS A 304 -12.29 -0.96 15.60
C LYS A 304 -11.74 0.16 16.47
N ALA A 305 -11.34 1.29 15.89
CA ALA A 305 -10.91 2.48 16.61
C ALA A 305 -12.06 3.32 17.16
N GLY A 306 -13.32 3.00 16.84
CA GLY A 306 -14.47 3.83 17.18
C GLY A 306 -14.54 5.11 16.34
N PHE A 307 -13.84 5.16 15.20
CA PHE A 307 -13.89 6.30 14.26
C PHE A 307 -15.32 6.59 13.80
N PHE A 308 -16.09 5.53 13.54
CA PHE A 308 -17.47 5.60 13.10
C PHE A 308 -18.47 5.76 14.24
N GLU A 309 -18.07 5.90 15.50
CA GLU A 309 -19.00 6.27 16.58
C GLU A 309 -19.45 7.73 16.46
N LEU A 310 -18.62 8.58 15.83
CA LEU A 310 -18.96 9.96 15.52
C LEU A 310 -19.94 10.02 14.32
N PRO A 311 -21.16 10.56 14.48
CA PRO A 311 -22.14 10.64 13.39
C PRO A 311 -21.63 11.40 12.17
N ALA A 312 -20.84 12.46 12.39
CA ALA A 312 -20.24 13.25 11.31
C ALA A 312 -19.31 12.41 10.41
N ASN A 313 -18.58 11.45 10.98
CA ASN A 313 -17.68 10.59 10.22
C ASN A 313 -18.46 9.56 9.39
N ARG A 314 -19.52 8.97 9.95
CA ARG A 314 -20.43 8.08 9.19
C ARG A 314 -21.05 8.81 8.01
N GLN A 315 -21.58 10.00 8.27
CA GLN A 315 -22.19 10.82 7.22
C GLN A 315 -21.17 11.22 6.14
N LEU A 316 -19.94 11.56 6.51
CA LEU A 316 -18.87 11.89 5.56
C LEU A 316 -18.56 10.72 4.62
N PHE A 317 -18.38 9.52 5.17
CA PHE A 317 -18.01 8.34 4.37
C PHE A 317 -19.21 7.77 3.59
N SER A 318 -20.43 7.86 4.13
CA SER A 318 -21.65 7.47 3.42
C SER A 318 -21.94 8.40 2.24
N LYS A 319 -21.81 9.73 2.42
CA LYS A 319 -21.93 10.70 1.31
C LYS A 319 -20.89 10.47 0.21
N ALA A 320 -19.70 10.00 0.57
CA ALA A 320 -18.67 9.62 -0.39
C ALA A 320 -18.90 8.23 -1.00
N GLY A 321 -19.91 7.49 -0.55
CA GLY A 321 -20.27 6.17 -1.05
C GLY A 321 -19.32 5.06 -0.60
N LEU A 322 -18.50 5.25 0.44
CA LEU A 322 -17.54 4.22 0.89
C LEU A 322 -18.11 3.26 1.95
N VAL A 323 -19.13 3.68 2.69
CA VAL A 323 -19.86 2.87 3.67
C VAL A 323 -21.35 3.04 3.45
N ASP A 324 -22.13 2.05 3.88
CA ASP A 324 -23.58 2.15 3.90
C ASP A 324 -24.03 2.94 5.14
N GLU A 325 -25.24 3.52 5.10
CA GLU A 325 -25.81 4.30 6.22
C GLU A 325 -26.09 3.45 7.47
#